data_AF-A0A926Y043-F1
#
_entry.id   AF-A0A926Y043-F1
#
_cell.length_a   1.000
_cell.length_b   1.000
_cell.length_c   1.000
_cell.angle_alpha   90.00
_cell.angle_beta   90.00
_cell.angle_gamma   90.00
#
_symmetry.space_group_name_H-M   'P 1'
#
loop_
_entity.id
_entity.type
_entity.pdbx_description
1 polymer ?
#
loop_
_entity_poly.entity_id
_entity_poly.type
_entity_poly.pdbx_seq_one_letter_code
_entity_poly.pdbx_strand_id
1 'polypeptide(L)'
;MKRAVPLSWLIGLMMLFLWAGCSKPAEVNGPVTSIPNPTTPATSVRLKQLQIINRVASFVDYTYDAQGRQESVQTYSQRSGEGKDESPATLVTYDSQNRLLKTEDGWFTLDPTNHSVTKKLVTQWQEFAHQGVVMSIKTFLVDPTAYNNSPEITIETNAQGQIVKQVQKKADGSTVETTYQYDRENVVQGEQMIRSSHGAIKSRSRSLYIYDTNPNPLRGLLGPYGGLNVQSYTSKNNVTKWTSQGLSPDTGSVLSETTTYYDYSYSEKGWPVSYETSTAKATYIYY
;
A
#
# COMPACT_ATOMS: atom_id res chain seq x y z
N MET A 1 -51.18 36.48 38.68
CA MET A 1 -50.18 35.48 38.23
C MET A 1 -48.94 36.23 37.69
N LYS A 2 -47.80 35.54 37.46
CA LYS A 2 -46.56 36.08 36.81
C LYS A 2 -46.86 36.44 35.33
N ARG A 3 -46.19 37.33 34.58
CA ARG A 3 -44.91 38.12 34.59
C ARG A 3 -45.22 39.51 33.94
N ALA A 4 -44.51 40.66 34.03
CA ALA A 4 -43.23 41.13 34.62
C ALA A 4 -41.90 40.63 34.01
N VAL A 5 -40.93 41.43 33.51
CA VAL A 5 -40.75 42.88 33.17
C VAL A 5 -39.62 42.94 32.10
N PRO A 6 -39.58 43.90 31.15
CA PRO A 6 -38.38 44.22 30.37
C PRO A 6 -37.66 45.50 30.89
N LEU A 7 -36.33 45.49 30.98
CA LEU A 7 -35.51 46.62 31.46
C LEU A 7 -34.14 46.65 30.74
N SER A 8 -33.61 47.87 30.48
CA SER A 8 -32.19 48.24 30.20
C SER A 8 -31.39 47.39 29.17
N TRP A 9 -30.93 47.89 28.00
CA TRP A 9 -30.08 49.06 27.70
C TRP A 9 -28.78 49.17 28.52
N LEU A 10 -27.60 49.00 27.89
CA LEU A 10 -26.54 50.03 27.67
C LEU A 10 -25.15 49.45 27.32
N ILE A 11 -24.49 50.07 26.31
CA ILE A 11 -23.02 50.17 26.08
C ILE A 11 -22.24 48.86 25.76
N GLY A 12 -21.32 48.83 24.78
CA GLY A 12 -20.94 49.87 23.80
C GLY A 12 -19.66 49.54 23.00
N LEU A 13 -19.26 50.48 22.12
CA LEU A 13 -18.15 50.45 21.14
C LEU A 13 -18.24 49.33 20.07
N MET A 14 -18.39 49.57 18.75
CA MET A 14 -17.71 50.49 17.81
C MET A 14 -16.33 50.00 17.33
N MET A 15 -16.27 49.38 16.14
CA MET A 15 -15.46 49.86 15.00
C MET A 15 -15.65 49.05 13.70
N LEU A 16 -15.37 49.73 12.57
CA LEU A 16 -15.16 49.26 11.19
C LEU A 16 -16.12 48.19 10.60
N PHE A 17 -17.00 48.67 9.70
CA PHE A 17 -17.28 47.95 8.46
C PHE A 17 -16.06 48.04 7.54
N LEU A 18 -15.47 46.91 7.16
CA LEU A 18 -14.76 46.74 5.89
C LEU A 18 -15.38 45.55 5.18
N TRP A 19 -16.03 45.80 4.05
CA TRP A 19 -16.74 44.77 3.29
C TRP A 19 -15.74 43.90 2.53
N ALA A 20 -15.98 42.60 2.46
CA ALA A 20 -14.99 41.64 1.99
C ALA A 20 -14.68 41.82 0.50
N GLY A 21 -13.46 42.23 0.17
CA GLY A 21 -12.92 42.02 -1.17
C GLY A 21 -12.73 40.53 -1.40
N CYS A 22 -13.19 40.02 -2.55
CA CYS A 22 -12.98 38.62 -2.94
C CYS A 22 -11.50 38.34 -3.23
N SER A 23 -10.71 38.08 -2.18
CA SER A 23 -9.45 37.36 -2.33
C SER A 23 -9.76 35.98 -2.89
N LYS A 24 -9.38 35.74 -4.16
CA LYS A 24 -9.19 34.37 -4.66
C LYS A 24 -8.43 33.57 -3.60
N PRO A 25 -8.76 32.29 -3.32
CA PRO A 25 -7.83 31.44 -2.61
C PRO A 25 -6.51 31.47 -3.37
N ALA A 26 -5.40 31.70 -2.67
CA ALA A 26 -4.10 31.84 -3.31
C ALA A 26 -3.77 30.53 -4.04
N GLU A 27 -3.56 30.63 -5.35
CA GLU A 27 -3.00 29.51 -6.12
C GLU A 27 -1.62 29.22 -5.54
N VAL A 28 -1.47 28.04 -4.91
CA VAL A 28 -0.19 27.57 -4.36
C VAL A 28 0.67 27.09 -5.53
N ASN A 29 1.13 28.06 -6.34
CA ASN A 29 2.01 27.88 -7.49
C ASN A 29 3.47 27.64 -7.03
N GLY A 30 3.64 26.76 -6.04
CA GLY A 30 4.89 26.04 -5.80
C GLY A 30 4.93 24.77 -6.67
N PRO A 31 6.11 24.25 -7.00
CA PRO A 31 6.20 22.98 -7.71
C PRO A 31 5.62 21.87 -6.83
N VAL A 32 4.49 21.30 -7.26
CA VAL A 32 3.98 20.05 -6.69
C VAL A 32 5.03 18.97 -6.93
N THR A 33 5.68 18.54 -5.87
CA THR A 33 6.55 17.36 -5.86
C THR A 33 5.69 16.12 -6.03
N SER A 34 5.46 15.74 -7.29
CA SER A 34 4.83 14.48 -7.67
C SER A 34 5.52 13.32 -6.96
N ILE A 35 4.75 12.31 -6.54
CA ILE A 35 5.25 11.08 -5.91
C ILE A 35 6.38 10.50 -6.77
N PRO A 36 7.65 10.54 -6.31
CA PRO A 36 8.74 9.95 -7.07
C PRO A 36 8.61 8.44 -6.94
N ASN A 37 8.47 7.72 -8.05
CA ASN A 37 8.57 6.27 -8.02
C ASN A 37 9.97 5.90 -7.48
N PRO A 38 10.08 5.13 -6.38
CA PRO A 38 11.38 4.79 -5.83
C PRO A 38 12.11 3.85 -6.80
N THR A 39 13.34 4.20 -7.15
CA THR A 39 14.16 3.42 -8.09
C THR A 39 15.08 2.45 -7.35
N THR A 40 15.29 1.27 -7.92
CA THR A 40 16.31 0.30 -7.48
C THR A 40 17.58 0.42 -8.35
N PRO A 41 18.79 0.09 -7.85
CA PRO A 41 19.99 -0.02 -8.67
C PRO A 41 20.17 -1.41 -9.33
N ALA A 42 19.20 -2.32 -9.21
CA ALA A 42 19.26 -3.67 -9.77
C ALA A 42 18.46 -3.82 -11.08
N THR A 43 18.99 -4.59 -12.04
CA THR A 43 18.33 -4.92 -13.31
C THR A 43 17.25 -5.99 -13.16
N SER A 44 17.50 -7.02 -12.33
CA SER A 44 16.46 -7.91 -11.84
C SER A 44 16.77 -8.43 -10.44
N VAL A 45 15.70 -8.71 -9.68
CA VAL A 45 15.75 -9.36 -8.36
C VAL A 45 14.77 -10.53 -8.37
N ARG A 46 15.26 -11.74 -8.10
CA ARG A 46 14.47 -12.95 -7.86
C ARG A 46 14.43 -13.24 -6.37
N LEU A 47 13.24 -13.21 -5.78
CA LEU A 47 12.99 -13.69 -4.42
C LEU A 47 12.53 -15.14 -4.48
N LYS A 48 13.38 -16.08 -4.04
CA LYS A 48 13.00 -17.48 -3.83
C LYS A 48 12.57 -17.66 -2.38
N GLN A 49 11.34 -18.09 -2.14
CA GLN A 49 10.82 -18.40 -0.80
C GLN A 49 10.53 -19.90 -0.68
N LEU A 50 10.91 -20.49 0.46
CA LEU A 50 10.60 -21.88 0.79
C LEU A 50 9.71 -21.90 2.03
N GLN A 51 8.47 -22.38 1.87
CA GLN A 51 7.60 -22.66 3.01
C GLN A 51 8.09 -23.92 3.72
N ILE A 52 8.45 -23.79 5.01
CA ILE A 52 9.07 -24.86 5.80
C ILE A 52 8.14 -26.09 5.90
N ILE A 53 6.83 -25.85 6.02
CA ILE A 53 5.80 -26.88 6.19
C ILE A 53 5.56 -27.65 4.88
N ASN A 54 5.30 -26.94 3.77
CA ASN A 54 4.82 -27.53 2.52
C ASN A 54 5.94 -27.96 1.55
N ARG A 55 7.19 -27.51 1.76
CA ARG A 55 8.38 -27.77 0.91
C ARG A 55 8.26 -27.39 -0.57
N VAL A 56 7.18 -26.71 -0.98
CA VAL A 56 7.08 -26.06 -2.30
C VAL A 56 7.91 -24.80 -2.28
N ALA A 57 8.74 -24.59 -3.31
CA ALA A 57 9.42 -23.33 -3.53
C ALA A 57 8.53 -22.41 -4.36
N SER A 58 8.21 -21.23 -3.80
CA SER A 58 7.63 -20.11 -4.54
C SER A 58 8.74 -19.15 -4.97
N PHE A 59 8.51 -18.49 -6.09
CA PHE A 59 9.43 -17.56 -6.72
C PHE A 59 8.66 -16.30 -7.11
N VAL A 60 9.29 -15.14 -6.90
CA VAL A 60 8.82 -13.86 -7.40
C VAL A 60 10.00 -13.19 -8.09
N ASP A 61 9.90 -13.03 -9.40
CA ASP A 61 10.89 -12.31 -10.19
C ASP A 61 10.40 -10.89 -10.44
N TYR A 62 11.25 -9.91 -10.18
CA TYR A 62 11.02 -8.50 -10.48
C TYR A 62 11.97 -8.07 -11.61
N THR A 63 11.43 -7.48 -12.68
CA THR A 63 12.24 -6.82 -13.73
C THR A 63 12.14 -5.31 -13.59
N TYR A 64 13.23 -4.62 -13.94
CA TYR A 64 13.31 -3.17 -13.87
C TYR A 64 13.88 -2.59 -15.17
N ASP A 65 13.43 -1.40 -15.53
CA ASP A 65 13.92 -0.69 -16.71
C ASP A 65 15.28 -0.02 -16.47
N ALA A 66 15.80 0.63 -17.51
CA ALA A 66 17.07 1.37 -17.47
C ALA A 66 17.07 2.60 -16.54
N GLN A 67 15.92 2.97 -15.96
CA GLN A 67 15.78 4.00 -14.93
C GLN A 67 15.63 3.40 -13.51
N GLY A 68 15.67 2.07 -13.38
CA GLY A 68 15.48 1.37 -12.10
C GLY A 68 14.03 1.34 -11.63
N ARG A 69 13.06 1.59 -12.51
CA ARG A 69 11.62 1.50 -12.21
C ARG A 69 11.13 0.09 -12.48
N GLN A 70 10.21 -0.42 -11.66
CA GLN A 70 9.63 -1.76 -11.83
C GLN A 70 8.86 -1.85 -13.16
N GLU A 71 9.19 -2.84 -13.99
CA GLU A 71 8.55 -3.11 -15.28
C GLU A 71 7.56 -4.28 -15.17
N SER A 72 7.96 -5.37 -14.49
CA SER A 72 7.09 -6.53 -14.27
C SER A 72 7.31 -7.25 -12.93
N VAL A 73 6.30 -8.04 -12.53
CA VAL A 73 6.39 -9.06 -11.47
C VAL A 73 5.92 -10.40 -12.05
N GLN A 74 6.74 -11.44 -11.95
CA GLN A 74 6.39 -12.78 -12.39
C GLN A 74 6.37 -13.73 -11.19
N THR A 75 5.19 -14.19 -10.77
CA THR A 75 5.03 -15.14 -9.67
C THR A 75 4.86 -16.57 -10.19
N TYR A 76 5.62 -17.51 -9.62
CA TYR A 76 5.47 -18.93 -9.94
C TYR A 76 5.83 -19.85 -8.78
N SER A 77 5.42 -21.11 -8.86
CA SER A 77 5.87 -22.17 -7.96
C SER A 77 6.54 -23.30 -8.72
N GLN A 78 7.44 -24.03 -8.06
CA GLN A 78 8.09 -25.20 -8.64
C GLN A 78 8.26 -26.30 -7.57
N ARG A 79 7.75 -27.50 -7.87
CA ARG A 79 8.07 -28.72 -7.12
C ARG A 79 9.17 -29.49 -7.87
N SER A 80 10.02 -30.20 -7.12
CA SER A 80 11.06 -31.06 -7.70
C SER A 80 10.47 -32.13 -8.62
N GLY A 81 10.88 -32.13 -9.89
CA GLY A 81 10.40 -33.07 -10.92
C GLY A 81 9.12 -32.64 -11.66
N GLU A 82 8.49 -31.53 -11.26
CA GLU A 82 7.32 -30.97 -11.95
C GLU A 82 7.72 -29.74 -12.79
N GLY A 83 6.87 -29.37 -13.74
CA GLY A 83 6.97 -28.08 -14.41
C GLY A 83 6.76 -26.91 -13.43
N LYS A 84 7.05 -25.68 -13.87
CA LYS A 84 6.62 -24.50 -13.13
C LYS A 84 5.10 -24.36 -13.24
N ASP A 85 4.44 -23.99 -12.14
CA ASP A 85 3.10 -23.40 -12.21
C ASP A 85 3.26 -21.87 -12.15
N GLU A 86 3.18 -21.24 -13.33
CA GLU A 86 3.36 -19.79 -13.51
C GLU A 86 1.99 -19.10 -13.61
N SER A 87 1.81 -18.01 -12.86
CA SER A 87 0.74 -17.05 -13.17
C SER A 87 1.19 -16.12 -14.30
N PRO A 88 0.28 -15.43 -15.01
CA PRO A 88 0.63 -14.26 -15.81
C PRO A 88 1.50 -13.25 -15.04
N ALA A 89 2.33 -12.50 -15.76
CA ALA A 89 3.09 -11.40 -15.16
C ALA A 89 2.16 -10.23 -14.81
N THR A 90 2.36 -9.62 -13.63
CA THR A 90 1.93 -8.25 -13.39
C THR A 90 2.82 -7.33 -14.24
N LEU A 91 2.25 -6.51 -15.11
CA LEU A 91 2.93 -5.48 -15.91
C LEU A 91 2.69 -4.08 -15.31
N VAL A 92 3.66 -3.20 -15.44
CA VAL A 92 3.63 -1.84 -14.87
C VAL A 92 3.92 -0.81 -15.97
N THR A 93 3.16 0.30 -16.01
CA THR A 93 3.41 1.40 -16.94
C THR A 93 3.44 2.76 -16.25
N TYR A 94 4.23 3.68 -16.83
CA TYR A 94 4.48 5.02 -16.32
C TYR A 94 4.13 6.09 -17.36
N ASP A 95 3.80 7.30 -16.89
CA ASP A 95 3.64 8.46 -17.76
C ASP A 95 4.96 9.15 -18.09
N SER A 96 4.90 10.21 -18.92
CA SER A 96 6.07 11.00 -19.32
C SER A 96 6.66 11.87 -18.19
N GLN A 97 6.03 11.90 -17.02
CA GLN A 97 6.54 12.49 -15.79
C GLN A 97 7.10 11.42 -14.81
N ASN A 98 7.27 10.18 -15.28
CA ASN A 98 7.72 9.02 -14.49
C ASN A 98 6.79 8.63 -13.33
N ARG A 99 5.52 9.04 -13.36
CA ARG A 99 4.50 8.65 -12.36
C ARG A 99 3.87 7.34 -12.78
N LEU A 100 3.47 6.52 -11.80
CA LEU A 100 2.76 5.26 -12.03
C LEU A 100 1.41 5.57 -12.71
N LEU A 101 1.11 4.90 -13.82
CA LEU A 101 -0.06 5.15 -14.67
C LEU A 101 -1.03 3.96 -14.68
N LYS A 102 -0.51 2.75 -14.91
CA LYS A 102 -1.29 1.51 -14.92
C LYS A 102 -0.49 0.38 -14.28
N THR A 103 -1.18 -0.52 -13.59
CA THR A 103 -0.74 -1.93 -13.45
C THR A 103 -1.75 -2.83 -14.16
N GLU A 104 -1.30 -3.87 -14.84
CA GLU A 104 -2.13 -4.93 -15.41
C GLU A 104 -1.64 -6.28 -14.86
N ASP A 105 -2.55 -7.18 -14.54
CA ASP A 105 -2.27 -8.36 -13.74
C ASP A 105 -3.19 -9.52 -14.13
N GLY A 106 -2.77 -10.77 -13.89
CA GLY A 106 -3.63 -11.91 -14.12
C GLY A 106 -3.27 -13.12 -13.28
N TRP A 107 -4.28 -13.92 -12.97
CA TRP A 107 -4.13 -15.18 -12.23
C TRP A 107 -5.12 -16.23 -12.74
N PHE A 108 -4.83 -17.49 -12.42
CA PHE A 108 -5.71 -18.60 -12.74
C PHE A 108 -6.61 -18.96 -11.57
N THR A 109 -7.92 -18.99 -11.79
CA THR A 109 -8.91 -19.54 -10.86
C THR A 109 -9.36 -20.92 -11.33
N LEU A 110 -9.68 -21.82 -10.39
CA LEU A 110 -10.45 -23.03 -10.71
C LEU A 110 -11.87 -22.64 -11.10
N ASP A 111 -12.43 -23.28 -12.13
CA ASP A 111 -13.84 -23.17 -12.48
C ASP A 111 -14.71 -23.89 -11.41
N PRO A 112 -15.54 -23.17 -10.64
CA PRO A 112 -16.38 -23.78 -9.60
C PRO A 112 -17.58 -24.55 -10.16
N THR A 113 -17.87 -24.42 -11.47
CA THR A 113 -19.01 -25.10 -12.12
C THR A 113 -18.65 -26.46 -12.69
N ASN A 114 -17.36 -26.80 -12.72
CA ASN A 114 -16.84 -27.92 -13.49
C ASN A 114 -15.79 -28.68 -12.65
N HIS A 115 -16.05 -29.95 -12.33
CA HIS A 115 -15.12 -30.77 -11.54
C HIS A 115 -13.84 -31.18 -12.30
N SER A 116 -13.65 -30.68 -13.53
CA SER A 116 -12.40 -30.78 -14.28
C SER A 116 -11.45 -29.63 -13.91
N VAL A 117 -10.14 -29.86 -13.95
CA VAL A 117 -9.11 -28.86 -13.54
C VAL A 117 -8.89 -27.80 -14.63
N THR A 118 -9.97 -27.14 -15.05
CA THR A 118 -9.95 -26.07 -16.05
C THR A 118 -9.57 -24.76 -15.36
N LYS A 119 -8.34 -24.29 -15.59
CA LYS A 119 -7.87 -22.98 -15.13
C LYS A 119 -8.51 -21.87 -15.98
N LYS A 120 -9.40 -21.08 -15.39
CA LYS A 120 -9.93 -19.84 -15.97
C LYS A 120 -8.94 -18.70 -15.69
N LEU A 121 -8.52 -17.97 -16.72
CA LEU A 121 -7.78 -16.72 -16.55
C LEU A 121 -8.73 -15.62 -16.06
N VAL A 122 -8.32 -14.91 -15.02
CA VAL A 122 -8.92 -13.65 -14.58
C VAL A 122 -7.85 -12.56 -14.71
N THR A 123 -8.24 -11.40 -15.25
CA THR A 123 -7.34 -10.25 -15.44
C THR A 123 -7.83 -9.09 -14.58
N GLN A 124 -6.91 -8.39 -13.91
CA GLN A 124 -7.15 -7.13 -13.23
C GLN A 124 -6.32 -6.03 -13.89
N TRP A 125 -6.80 -4.79 -13.86
CA TRP A 125 -5.90 -3.65 -13.95
C TRP A 125 -6.24 -2.59 -12.92
N GLN A 126 -5.29 -1.67 -12.70
CA GLN A 126 -5.47 -0.51 -11.84
C GLN A 126 -4.99 0.73 -12.59
N GLU A 127 -5.81 1.79 -12.61
CA GLU A 127 -5.48 3.09 -13.19
C GLU A 127 -5.16 4.10 -12.09
N PHE A 128 -4.08 4.85 -12.27
CA PHE A 128 -3.52 5.75 -11.26
C PHE A 128 -3.59 7.19 -11.77
N ALA A 129 -4.40 8.03 -11.12
CA ALA A 129 -4.53 9.45 -11.43
C ALA A 129 -3.96 10.31 -10.30
N HIS A 130 -3.17 11.33 -10.65
CA HIS A 130 -2.38 12.14 -9.72
C HIS A 130 -2.86 13.59 -9.71
N GLN A 131 -3.24 14.11 -8.54
CA GLN A 131 -3.70 15.47 -8.32
C GLN A 131 -3.02 16.08 -7.08
N GLY A 132 -2.01 16.93 -7.28
CA GLY A 132 -1.25 17.48 -6.15
C GLY A 132 -0.47 16.38 -5.42
N VAL A 133 -0.64 16.32 -4.09
CA VAL A 133 -0.14 15.25 -3.22
C VAL A 133 -1.11 14.06 -3.10
N VAL A 134 -2.20 14.04 -3.87
CA VAL A 134 -3.22 12.99 -3.82
C VAL A 134 -3.12 12.10 -5.06
N MET A 135 -3.20 10.79 -4.86
CA MET A 135 -3.27 9.77 -5.91
C MET A 135 -4.54 8.96 -5.73
N SER A 136 -5.37 8.87 -6.78
CA SER A 136 -6.54 7.98 -6.80
C SER A 136 -6.25 6.75 -7.65
N ILE A 137 -6.46 5.56 -7.09
CA ILE A 137 -6.38 4.28 -7.80
C ILE A 137 -7.80 3.77 -8.06
N LYS A 138 -8.07 3.40 -9.32
CA LYS A 138 -9.30 2.69 -9.72
C LYS A 138 -8.93 1.30 -10.22
N THR A 139 -9.39 0.28 -9.50
CA THR A 139 -9.25 -1.12 -9.94
C THR A 139 -10.33 -1.46 -10.98
N PHE A 140 -10.05 -2.40 -11.87
CA PHE A 140 -10.97 -2.96 -12.85
C PHE A 140 -10.73 -4.47 -12.94
N LEU A 141 -11.78 -5.28 -13.03
CA LEU A 141 -11.69 -6.74 -13.08
C LEU A 141 -12.37 -7.27 -14.34
N VAL A 142 -11.64 -8.03 -15.15
CA VAL A 142 -12.20 -8.79 -16.28
C VAL A 142 -12.63 -10.15 -15.77
N ASP A 143 -13.87 -10.22 -15.30
CA ASP A 143 -14.63 -11.46 -15.32
C ASP A 143 -15.92 -11.21 -16.15
N PRO A 144 -16.18 -11.96 -17.25
CA PRO A 144 -17.44 -11.87 -17.99
C PRO A 144 -18.70 -12.17 -17.14
N THR A 145 -18.56 -12.66 -15.90
CA THR A 145 -19.67 -12.94 -14.98
C THR A 145 -19.75 -12.07 -13.71
N ALA A 146 -18.79 -11.18 -13.42
CA ALA A 146 -18.78 -10.39 -12.18
C ALA A 146 -18.95 -8.87 -12.39
N TYR A 147 -19.56 -8.22 -11.40
CA TYR A 147 -20.05 -6.85 -11.50
C TYR A 147 -18.97 -5.79 -11.20
N ASN A 148 -19.07 -4.62 -11.84
CA ASN A 148 -18.16 -3.47 -11.68
C ASN A 148 -18.30 -2.77 -10.30
N ASN A 149 -17.89 -3.46 -9.23
CA ASN A 149 -17.89 -2.97 -7.85
C ASN A 149 -16.46 -2.89 -7.27
N SER A 150 -15.52 -2.44 -8.10
CA SER A 150 -14.14 -2.18 -7.70
C SER A 150 -14.05 -1.15 -6.57
N PRO A 151 -13.13 -1.33 -5.60
CA PRO A 151 -12.87 -0.31 -4.60
C PRO A 151 -12.20 0.91 -5.22
N GLU A 152 -12.65 2.11 -4.83
CA GLU A 152 -11.92 3.35 -5.07
C GLU A 152 -10.92 3.55 -3.92
N ILE A 153 -9.64 3.75 -4.24
CA ILE A 153 -8.58 3.98 -3.26
C ILE A 153 -8.05 5.40 -3.44
N THR A 154 -8.04 6.19 -2.38
CA THR A 154 -7.36 7.48 -2.32
C THR A 154 -6.10 7.35 -1.46
N ILE A 155 -4.99 7.88 -1.93
CA ILE A 155 -3.70 7.95 -1.23
C ILE A 155 -3.31 9.41 -1.09
N GLU A 156 -2.90 9.81 0.11
CA GLU A 156 -2.39 11.15 0.43
C GLU A 156 -0.90 11.05 0.78
N THR A 157 -0.08 11.94 0.22
CA THR A 157 1.35 12.03 0.52
C THR A 157 1.74 13.32 1.24
N ASN A 158 2.89 13.30 1.92
CA ASN A 158 3.52 14.52 2.44
C ASN A 158 4.37 15.22 1.36
N ALA A 159 4.94 16.38 1.70
CA ALA A 159 5.81 17.15 0.79
C ALA A 159 7.10 16.42 0.36
N GLN A 160 7.42 15.29 1.00
CA GLN A 160 8.54 14.40 0.66
C GLN A 160 8.11 13.22 -0.24
N GLY A 161 6.84 13.19 -0.68
CA GLY A 161 6.27 12.12 -1.51
C GLY A 161 5.97 10.82 -0.76
N GLN A 162 6.08 10.80 0.57
CA GLN A 162 5.83 9.62 1.40
C GLN A 162 4.32 9.45 1.63
N ILE A 163 3.83 8.22 1.56
CA ILE A 163 2.40 7.90 1.72
C ILE A 163 2.03 7.95 3.19
N VAL A 164 1.39 9.05 3.62
CA VAL A 164 0.94 9.25 5.01
C VAL A 164 -0.44 8.67 5.26
N LYS A 165 -1.26 8.49 4.22
CA LYS A 165 -2.61 7.96 4.33
C LYS A 165 -3.05 7.18 3.09
N GLN A 166 -3.88 6.16 3.32
CA GLN A 166 -4.64 5.45 2.30
C GLN A 166 -6.08 5.24 2.79
N VAL A 167 -7.07 5.50 1.93
CA VAL A 167 -8.50 5.28 2.18
C VAL A 167 -9.05 4.41 1.05
N GLN A 168 -9.49 3.20 1.37
CA GLN A 168 -10.24 2.33 0.47
C GLN A 168 -11.73 2.43 0.77
N LYS A 169 -12.54 2.82 -0.22
CA LYS A 169 -14.01 2.75 -0.15
C LYS A 169 -14.50 1.46 -0.81
N LYS A 170 -15.33 0.70 -0.11
CA LYS A 170 -15.91 -0.57 -0.58
C LYS A 170 -17.34 -0.38 -1.09
N ALA A 171 -17.81 -1.32 -1.90
CA ALA A 171 -19.13 -1.28 -2.53
C ALA A 171 -20.32 -1.38 -1.55
N ASP A 172 -20.11 -1.94 -0.35
CA ASP A 172 -21.07 -1.93 0.76
C ASP A 172 -21.14 -0.57 1.51
N GLY A 173 -20.38 0.41 1.04
CA GLY A 173 -20.22 1.73 1.65
C GLY A 173 -19.25 1.77 2.84
N SER A 174 -18.68 0.63 3.26
CA SER A 174 -17.67 0.60 4.31
C SER A 174 -16.34 1.21 3.83
N THR A 175 -15.52 1.67 4.76
CA THR A 175 -14.20 2.27 4.46
C THR A 175 -13.10 1.63 5.29
N VAL A 176 -11.96 1.38 4.66
CA VAL A 176 -10.71 1.02 5.34
C VAL A 176 -9.76 2.21 5.21
N GLU A 177 -9.53 2.91 6.31
CA GLU A 177 -8.54 3.98 6.41
C GLU A 177 -7.25 3.39 7.02
N THR A 178 -6.09 3.69 6.45
CA THR A 178 -4.78 3.35 7.03
C THR A 178 -3.90 4.60 7.03
N THR A 179 -3.25 4.88 8.15
CA THR A 179 -2.35 6.03 8.35
C THR A 179 -0.95 5.55 8.68
N TYR A 180 0.07 6.26 8.23
CA TYR A 180 1.47 5.84 8.34
C TYR A 180 2.34 6.90 9.01
N GLN A 181 3.29 6.46 9.83
CA GLN A 181 4.28 7.30 10.50
C GLN A 181 5.69 6.88 10.08
N TYR A 182 6.57 7.85 9.91
CA TYR A 182 7.91 7.66 9.36
C TYR A 182 9.01 8.10 10.34
N ASP A 183 10.10 7.33 10.37
CA ASP A 183 11.41 7.77 10.87
C ASP A 183 12.47 7.44 9.81
N ARG A 184 13.40 8.36 9.54
CA ARG A 184 14.54 8.17 8.62
C ARG A 184 14.20 7.48 7.27
N GLU A 185 13.09 7.89 6.63
CA GLU A 185 12.53 7.29 5.39
C GLU A 185 11.96 5.85 5.50
N ASN A 186 11.69 5.36 6.71
CA ASN A 186 11.11 4.04 6.96
C ASN A 186 9.73 4.15 7.65
N VAL A 187 8.78 3.29 7.28
CA VAL A 187 7.44 3.24 7.90
C VAL A 187 7.56 2.56 9.26
N VAL A 188 7.66 3.32 10.36
CA VAL A 188 7.77 2.76 11.72
C VAL A 188 6.44 2.31 12.31
N GLN A 189 5.33 2.92 11.86
CA GLN A 189 3.98 2.52 12.25
C GLN A 189 3.02 2.64 11.07
N GLY A 190 2.11 1.68 10.93
CA GLY A 190 0.87 1.81 10.16
C GLY A 190 -0.33 1.48 11.04
N GLU A 191 -1.30 2.39 11.19
CA GLU A 191 -2.55 2.14 11.92
C GLU A 191 -3.74 2.11 10.96
N GLN A 192 -4.46 0.98 10.94
CA GLN A 192 -5.62 0.71 10.11
C GLN A 192 -6.91 0.76 10.93
N MET A 193 -7.96 1.33 10.35
CA MET A 193 -9.28 1.47 10.93
C MET A 193 -10.36 1.14 9.90
N ILE A 194 -11.20 0.15 10.22
CA ILE A 194 -12.32 -0.26 9.37
C ILE A 194 -13.60 0.35 9.96
N ARG A 195 -14.34 1.11 9.15
CA ARG A 195 -15.63 1.71 9.52
C ARG A 195 -16.75 1.12 8.66
N SER A 196 -17.94 0.92 9.24
CA SER A 196 -19.13 0.59 8.47
C SER A 196 -19.57 1.76 7.58
N SER A 197 -20.50 1.50 6.67
CA SER A 197 -21.21 2.52 5.88
C SER A 197 -21.95 3.57 6.72
N HIS A 198 -22.09 3.35 8.03
CA HIS A 198 -22.69 4.27 8.99
C HIS A 198 -21.62 4.94 9.90
N GLY A 199 -20.34 4.91 9.51
CA GLY A 199 -19.22 5.59 10.17
C GLY A 199 -18.66 4.91 11.43
N ALA A 200 -19.42 4.00 12.05
CA ALA A 200 -19.03 3.27 13.25
C ALA A 200 -17.81 2.37 13.02
N ILE A 201 -16.83 2.43 13.94
CA ILE A 201 -15.62 1.61 13.88
C ILE A 201 -16.01 0.14 14.10
N LYS A 202 -15.53 -0.75 13.23
CA LYS A 202 -15.74 -2.21 13.28
C LYS A 202 -14.50 -2.99 13.65
N SER A 203 -13.33 -2.46 13.30
CA SER A 203 -12.03 -3.02 13.67
C SER A 203 -10.97 -1.94 13.63
N ARG A 204 -9.92 -2.10 14.44
CA ARG A 204 -8.69 -1.31 14.38
C ARG A 204 -7.51 -2.25 14.55
N SER A 205 -6.42 -2.03 13.81
CA SER A 205 -5.17 -2.76 13.96
C SER A 205 -3.98 -1.84 13.75
N ARG A 206 -2.82 -2.23 14.27
CA ARG A 206 -1.59 -1.46 14.15
C ARG A 206 -0.41 -2.38 13.83
N SER A 207 0.31 -2.07 12.77
CA SER A 207 1.64 -2.61 12.51
C SER A 207 2.70 -1.66 13.07
N LEU A 208 3.68 -2.22 13.77
CA LEU A 208 4.90 -1.56 14.25
C LEU A 208 6.10 -2.25 13.61
N TYR A 209 7.07 -1.47 13.15
CA TYR A 209 8.22 -1.98 12.40
C TYR A 209 9.54 -1.46 12.98
N ILE A 210 10.51 -2.36 13.13
CA ILE A 210 11.91 -2.04 13.43
C ILE A 210 12.76 -2.45 12.23
N TYR A 211 13.76 -1.62 11.94
CA TYR A 211 14.60 -1.70 10.74
C TYR A 211 16.08 -1.90 11.09
N ASP A 212 16.84 -2.39 10.12
CA ASP A 212 18.30 -2.29 10.12
C ASP A 212 18.81 -1.01 9.44
N THR A 213 20.11 -0.96 9.13
CA THR A 213 20.75 0.12 8.38
C THR A 213 21.08 -0.21 6.93
N ASN A 214 20.84 -1.45 6.46
CA ASN A 214 21.17 -1.89 5.11
C ASN A 214 20.05 -1.54 4.12
N PRO A 215 20.32 -1.34 2.83
CA PRO A 215 19.30 -0.99 1.85
C PRO A 215 18.27 -2.12 1.66
N ASN A 216 17.00 -1.74 1.53
CA ASN A 216 15.91 -2.60 1.09
C ASN A 216 15.93 -2.75 -0.44
N PRO A 217 16.28 -3.92 -1.02
CA PRO A 217 16.25 -4.14 -2.47
C PRO A 217 14.82 -4.21 -3.04
N LEU A 218 13.81 -4.28 -2.17
CA LEU A 218 12.39 -4.29 -2.53
C LEU A 218 11.73 -2.91 -2.40
N ARG A 219 12.51 -1.83 -2.16
CA ARG A 219 11.98 -0.46 -2.15
C ARG A 219 11.48 -0.10 -3.55
N GLY A 220 10.33 0.55 -3.62
CA GLY A 220 9.65 0.90 -4.87
C GLY A 220 8.83 -0.22 -5.47
N LEU A 221 8.86 -1.43 -4.91
CA LEU A 221 8.06 -2.53 -5.43
C LEU A 221 6.60 -2.43 -5.02
N LEU A 222 5.74 -2.50 -6.04
CA LEU A 222 4.36 -2.92 -5.90
C LEU A 222 4.35 -4.43 -5.58
N GLY A 223 3.42 -4.85 -4.73
CA GLY A 223 3.28 -6.26 -4.39
C GLY A 223 2.83 -7.11 -5.58
N PRO A 224 2.89 -8.45 -5.47
CA PRO A 224 2.20 -9.32 -6.40
C PRO A 224 0.72 -8.94 -6.48
N TYR A 225 0.12 -9.11 -7.66
CA TYR A 225 -1.23 -8.62 -8.00
C TYR A 225 -1.35 -7.07 -8.03
N GLY A 226 -0.24 -6.36 -8.26
CA GLY A 226 -0.17 -4.89 -8.38
C GLY A 226 -0.50 -4.12 -7.09
N GLY A 227 -0.73 -4.81 -5.97
CA GLY A 227 -1.19 -4.20 -4.72
C GLY A 227 -0.12 -3.33 -4.05
N LEU A 228 -0.41 -2.06 -3.82
CA LEU A 228 0.52 -1.14 -3.17
C LEU A 228 0.64 -1.45 -1.67
N ASN A 229 1.72 -2.16 -1.29
CA ASN A 229 2.13 -2.34 0.10
C ASN A 229 3.03 -1.17 0.53
N VAL A 230 2.47 -0.20 1.25
CA VAL A 230 3.18 1.04 1.64
C VAL A 230 4.49 0.78 2.41
N GLN A 231 4.55 -0.27 3.24
CA GLN A 231 5.77 -0.63 3.96
C GLN A 231 6.87 -1.01 2.97
N SER A 232 6.61 -1.98 2.09
CA SER A 232 7.63 -2.48 1.15
C SER A 232 7.98 -1.43 0.08
N TYR A 233 6.96 -0.75 -0.44
CA TYR A 233 7.09 0.28 -1.47
C TYR A 233 7.91 1.50 -0.99
N THR A 234 7.67 2.03 0.21
CA THR A 234 8.31 3.29 0.65
C THR A 234 9.58 3.12 1.49
N SER A 235 9.70 2.05 2.27
CA SER A 235 10.76 1.92 3.29
C SER A 235 12.14 1.68 2.70
N LYS A 236 13.11 2.47 3.17
CA LYS A 236 14.50 2.49 2.72
C LYS A 236 15.33 1.29 3.19
N ASN A 237 15.01 0.72 4.35
CA ASN A 237 15.79 -0.31 5.04
C ASN A 237 15.01 -1.61 5.23
N ASN A 238 15.70 -2.69 5.63
CA ASN A 238 15.07 -4.01 5.81
C ASN A 238 14.37 -4.09 7.17
N VAL A 239 13.18 -4.67 7.22
CA VAL A 239 12.41 -4.85 8.47
C VAL A 239 12.97 -6.04 9.23
N THR A 240 13.63 -5.81 10.36
CA THR A 240 14.15 -6.88 11.25
C THR A 240 13.11 -7.38 12.24
N LYS A 241 12.10 -6.56 12.56
CA LYS A 241 10.96 -6.93 13.40
C LYS A 241 9.68 -6.29 12.88
N TRP A 242 8.63 -7.09 12.71
CA TRP A 242 7.26 -6.61 12.53
C TRP A 242 6.40 -7.11 13.69
N THR A 243 5.71 -6.20 14.35
CA THR A 243 4.71 -6.49 15.38
C THR A 243 3.34 -6.04 14.87
N SER A 244 2.37 -6.96 14.84
CA SER A 244 0.99 -6.71 14.44
C SER A 244 0.07 -6.79 15.66
N GLN A 245 -0.66 -5.71 15.93
CA GLN A 245 -1.55 -5.55 17.08
C GLN A 245 -3.01 -5.48 16.63
N GLY A 246 -3.87 -6.30 17.23
CA GLY A 246 -5.32 -6.11 17.20
C GLY A 246 -5.73 -5.10 18.27
N LEU A 247 -6.44 -4.04 17.90
CA LEU A 247 -6.83 -2.96 18.81
C LEU A 247 -8.34 -2.92 19.03
N SER A 248 -8.73 -2.53 20.25
CA SER A 248 -10.12 -2.25 20.61
C SER A 248 -10.71 -1.15 19.70
N PRO A 249 -11.87 -1.37 19.05
CA PRO A 249 -12.52 -0.36 18.21
C PRO A 249 -12.76 0.97 18.93
N ASP A 250 -13.21 0.89 20.19
CA ASP A 250 -13.70 2.04 20.98
C ASP A 250 -12.57 2.76 21.73
N THR A 251 -11.62 2.02 22.30
CA THR A 251 -10.57 2.56 23.19
C THR A 251 -9.18 2.63 22.55
N GLY A 252 -8.95 1.94 21.43
CA GLY A 252 -7.62 1.81 20.81
C GLY A 252 -6.58 1.02 21.62
N SER A 253 -6.98 0.39 22.74
CA SER A 253 -6.10 -0.45 23.55
C SER A 253 -5.77 -1.76 22.84
N VAL A 254 -4.57 -2.31 23.07
CA VAL A 254 -4.15 -3.60 22.51
C VAL A 254 -4.99 -4.74 23.11
N LEU A 255 -5.56 -5.58 22.24
CA LEU A 255 -6.31 -6.79 22.60
C LEU A 255 -5.55 -8.08 22.24
N SER A 256 -4.73 -8.03 21.20
CA SER A 256 -3.86 -9.12 20.78
C SER A 256 -2.59 -8.57 20.12
N GLU A 257 -1.50 -9.34 20.18
CA GLU A 257 -0.25 -9.02 19.51
C GLU A 257 0.40 -10.29 18.94
N THR A 258 0.94 -10.18 17.73
CA THR A 258 1.80 -11.20 17.11
C THR A 258 3.06 -10.52 16.59
N THR A 259 4.24 -11.08 16.87
CA THR A 259 5.53 -10.54 16.43
C THR A 259 6.28 -11.54 15.55
N THR A 260 6.80 -11.05 14.43
CA THR A 260 7.69 -11.76 13.51
C THR A 260 9.06 -11.08 13.54
N TYR A 261 10.11 -11.87 13.71
CA TYR A 261 11.51 -11.46 13.52
C TYR A 261 12.02 -11.95 12.17
N TYR A 262 12.93 -11.19 11.57
CA TYR A 262 13.54 -11.48 10.28
C TYR A 262 15.07 -11.46 10.44
N ASP A 263 15.67 -12.64 10.45
CA ASP A 263 17.11 -12.82 10.61
C ASP A 263 17.77 -12.81 9.23
N TYR A 264 18.37 -11.69 8.86
CA TYR A 264 18.97 -11.47 7.54
C TYR A 264 20.45 -11.85 7.48
N SER A 265 20.87 -12.41 6.34
CA SER A 265 22.27 -12.58 5.95
C SER A 265 22.61 -11.63 4.81
N TYR A 266 23.78 -10.98 4.85
CA TYR A 266 24.20 -9.97 3.88
C TYR A 266 25.44 -10.40 3.09
N SER A 267 25.56 -9.87 1.88
CA SER A 267 26.79 -9.88 1.08
C SER A 267 27.77 -8.82 1.59
N GLU A 268 29.05 -8.92 1.17
CA GLU A 268 30.10 -7.92 1.47
C GLU A 268 29.72 -6.48 1.05
N LYS A 269 28.80 -6.34 0.09
CA LYS A 269 28.29 -5.06 -0.41
C LYS A 269 27.05 -4.53 0.35
N GLY A 270 26.64 -5.19 1.43
CA GLY A 270 25.47 -4.80 2.22
C GLY A 270 24.10 -5.17 1.62
N TRP A 271 24.07 -5.89 0.49
CA TRP A 271 22.81 -6.41 -0.07
C TRP A 271 22.38 -7.69 0.67
N PRO A 272 21.11 -7.82 1.08
CA PRO A 272 20.62 -9.04 1.73
C PRO A 272 20.62 -10.20 0.73
N VAL A 273 21.12 -11.36 1.17
CA VAL A 273 21.23 -12.61 0.39
C VAL A 273 20.15 -13.60 0.82
N SER A 274 19.76 -13.57 2.10
CA SER A 274 18.64 -14.37 2.63
C SER A 274 18.01 -13.69 3.83
N TYR A 275 16.78 -14.08 4.16
CA TYR A 275 16.23 -13.90 5.51
C TYR A 275 15.59 -15.20 5.99
N GLU A 276 15.57 -15.40 7.30
CA GLU A 276 14.82 -16.45 7.98
C GLU A 276 13.80 -15.86 8.96
N THR A 277 12.71 -16.59 9.16
CA THR A 277 11.61 -16.28 10.08
C THR A 277 11.15 -17.61 10.70
N SER A 278 10.30 -17.55 11.73
CA SER A 278 9.76 -18.76 12.37
C SER A 278 8.91 -19.67 11.47
N THR A 279 8.51 -19.22 10.26
CA THR A 279 7.63 -19.98 9.35
C THR A 279 8.15 -20.12 7.91
N ALA A 280 9.10 -19.28 7.48
CA ALA A 280 9.63 -19.27 6.12
C ALA A 280 11.12 -18.86 6.05
N LYS A 281 11.83 -19.46 5.10
CA LYS A 281 13.16 -19.02 4.65
C LYS A 281 13.06 -18.44 3.25
N ALA A 282 13.74 -17.32 3.00
CA ALA A 282 13.83 -16.70 1.69
C ALA A 282 15.29 -16.45 1.26
N THR A 283 15.50 -16.33 -0.04
CA THR A 283 16.82 -16.11 -0.65
C THR A 283 16.66 -15.14 -1.82
N TYR A 284 17.45 -14.08 -1.80
CA TYR A 284 17.55 -13.10 -2.88
C TYR A 284 18.58 -13.59 -3.89
N ILE A 285 18.24 -13.51 -5.18
CA ILE A 285 19.13 -13.80 -6.29
C ILE A 285 19.09 -12.58 -7.21
N TYR A 286 20.24 -11.94 -7.40
CA TYR A 286 20.39 -10.71 -8.20
C TYR A 286 20.93 -11.07 -9.58
N TYR A 287 20.46 -10.39 -10.62
CA TYR A 287 20.86 -10.56 -12.01
C TYR A 287 21.15 -9.21 -12.70
#